data_AF-A0A3C0CV05-F1
#
_entry.id   AF-A0A3C0CV05-F1
#
_cell.length_a   1.000
_cell.length_b   1.000
_cell.length_c   1.000
_cell.angle_alpha   90.00
_cell.angle_beta   90.00
_cell.angle_gamma   90.00
#
_symmetry.space_group_name_H-M   'P 1'
#
loop_
_entity.id
_entity.type
_entity.pdbx_description
1 polymer ?
#
loop_
_entity_poly.entity_id
_entity_poly.type
_entity_poly.pdbx_seq_one_letter_code
_entity_poly.pdbx_strand_id
1 'polypeptide(L)'
;MNTSSKEGRQLPGRIVYMLLFTLGILALATTSAYADPGVRAPVDKQLSVGDSIVISCNGAKRAAIGNTDVADVVALTSNEILLNAKAPGKTVLYVWDKSGKSAYNVTVSTADPDMADLCSRIAQEINDSRITVKSVGYMVMLEG
;
A
#
# COMPACT_ATOMS: atom_id res chain seq x y z
N MET A 1 15.09 42.36 77.09
CA MET A 1 14.96 43.57 76.25
C MET A 1 14.80 43.15 74.79
N ASN A 2 13.69 43.60 74.17
CA ASN A 2 13.32 43.64 72.72
C ASN A 2 13.54 42.39 71.85
N THR A 3 12.51 41.62 71.44
CA THR A 3 11.33 41.87 70.56
C THR A 3 11.64 42.12 69.08
N SER A 4 11.16 41.19 68.24
CA SER A 4 10.54 41.36 66.90
C SER A 4 10.99 40.22 65.97
N SER A 5 10.30 39.08 66.01
CA SER A 5 9.15 38.78 65.14
C SER A 5 9.57 38.64 63.66
N LYS A 6 10.19 37.50 63.33
CA LYS A 6 10.22 37.02 61.94
C LYS A 6 8.91 36.31 61.66
N GLU A 7 8.03 37.06 61.02
CA GLU A 7 6.77 36.68 60.39
C GLU A 7 6.90 35.35 59.63
N GLY A 8 6.59 34.25 60.32
CA GLY A 8 6.39 32.94 59.71
C GLY A 8 5.12 33.00 58.88
N ARG A 9 5.27 33.28 57.58
CA ARG A 9 4.20 33.33 56.59
C ARG A 9 3.63 31.91 56.43
N GLN A 10 2.74 31.54 57.34
CA GLN A 10 2.01 30.27 57.32
C GLN A 10 1.08 30.28 56.11
N LEU A 11 1.46 29.56 55.07
CA LEU A 11 0.59 29.29 53.93
C LEU A 11 -0.59 28.46 54.45
N PRO A 12 -1.85 28.91 54.29
CA PRO A 12 -2.99 28.16 54.81
C PRO A 12 -3.06 26.81 54.08
N GLY A 13 -3.06 25.71 54.82
CA GLY A 13 -2.98 24.34 54.30
C GLY A 13 -4.01 23.99 53.23
N ARG A 14 -5.09 24.79 53.09
CA ARG A 14 -6.07 24.67 52.00
C ARG A 14 -5.48 24.98 50.62
N ILE A 15 -4.50 25.89 50.52
CA ILE A 15 -3.82 26.23 49.26
C ILE A 15 -2.83 25.13 48.86
N VAL A 16 -2.15 24.51 49.84
CA VAL A 16 -1.24 23.37 49.60
C VAL A 16 -2.01 22.15 49.07
N TYR A 17 -3.20 21.88 49.62
CA TYR A 17 -4.07 20.81 49.11
C TYR A 17 -4.65 21.12 47.72
N MET A 18 -4.98 22.38 47.42
CA MET A 18 -5.48 22.76 46.08
C MET A 18 -4.40 22.66 44.99
N LEU A 19 -3.13 22.94 45.33
CA LEU A 19 -1.99 22.83 44.42
C LEU A 19 -1.49 21.38 44.25
N LEU A 20 -1.67 20.52 45.26
CA LEU A 20 -1.41 19.08 45.17
C LEU A 20 -2.50 18.31 44.39
N PHE A 21 -3.74 18.83 44.35
CA PHE A 21 -4.84 18.18 43.63
C PHE A 21 -4.79 18.44 42.12
N THR A 22 -4.30 19.60 41.68
CA THR A 22 -4.16 19.93 40.24
C THR A 22 -2.96 19.23 39.59
N LEU A 23 -1.93 18.89 40.36
CA LEU A 23 -0.78 18.13 39.85
C LEU A 23 -1.06 16.62 39.69
N GLY A 24 -2.14 16.10 40.29
CA GLY A 24 -2.55 14.70 40.21
C GLY A 24 -3.33 14.32 38.94
N ILE A 25 -3.76 15.29 38.13
CA ILE A 25 -4.60 15.03 36.93
C ILE A 25 -3.77 15.04 35.63
N LEU A 26 -2.50 15.46 35.65
CA LEU A 26 -1.69 15.57 34.43
C LEU A 26 -1.01 14.25 34.00
N ALA A 27 -1.22 13.15 34.72
CA ALA A 27 -0.41 11.94 34.58
C ALA A 27 -1.01 10.80 33.73
N LEU A 28 -2.13 10.99 33.03
CA LEU A 28 -2.85 9.84 32.46
C LEU A 28 -3.48 10.07 31.08
N ALA A 29 -2.69 10.40 30.06
CA ALA A 29 -3.12 10.24 28.66
C ALA A 29 -1.95 10.20 27.65
N THR A 30 -0.87 9.45 27.92
CA THR A 30 0.01 9.00 26.83
C THR A 30 -0.42 7.59 26.42
N THR A 31 -1.58 7.47 25.78
CA THR A 31 -1.87 6.26 25.00
C THR A 31 -0.96 6.29 23.78
N SER A 32 0.23 5.74 23.93
CA SER A 32 1.08 5.41 22.80
C SER A 32 0.24 4.54 21.87
N ALA A 33 -0.12 5.05 20.70
CA ALA A 33 -0.64 4.21 19.64
C ALA A 33 0.44 3.17 19.37
N TYR A 34 0.22 1.93 19.82
CA TYR A 34 1.05 0.80 19.46
C TYR A 34 0.84 0.59 17.96
N ALA A 35 1.66 1.27 17.15
CA ALA A 35 1.83 0.92 15.76
C ALA A 35 2.43 -0.48 15.74
N ASP A 36 1.65 -1.47 15.32
CA ASP A 36 2.14 -2.83 15.13
C ASP A 36 3.30 -2.78 14.11
N PRO A 37 4.55 -3.04 14.52
CA PRO A 37 5.71 -2.89 13.65
C PRO A 37 5.76 -3.95 12.53
N GLY A 38 4.74 -4.83 12.43
CA GLY A 38 4.70 -5.94 11.49
C GLY A 38 3.80 -5.75 10.27
N VAL A 39 2.96 -4.70 10.23
CA VAL A 39 2.05 -4.45 9.09
C VAL A 39 2.64 -3.39 8.17
N ARG A 40 3.24 -3.85 7.06
CA ARG A 40 3.63 -2.96 5.96
C ARG A 40 2.39 -2.53 5.18
N ALA A 41 2.38 -1.29 4.72
CA ALA A 41 1.36 -0.80 3.80
C ALA A 41 1.33 -1.69 2.54
N PRO A 42 0.13 -1.98 1.99
CA PRO A 42 0.03 -2.78 0.77
C PRO A 42 0.76 -2.12 -0.39
N VAL A 43 1.47 -2.92 -1.18
CA VAL A 43 2.12 -2.47 -2.42
C VAL A 43 1.21 -2.76 -3.60
N ASP A 44 0.85 -1.75 -4.38
CA ASP A 44 0.02 -1.93 -5.56
C ASP A 44 0.83 -2.54 -6.72
N LYS A 45 0.22 -3.49 -7.44
CA LYS A 45 0.72 -4.16 -8.63
C LYS A 45 -0.34 -4.14 -9.71
N GLN A 46 -0.09 -3.37 -10.78
CA GLN A 46 -0.84 -3.45 -12.02
C GLN A 46 -0.22 -4.53 -12.91
N LEU A 47 -1.02 -5.47 -13.38
CA LEU A 47 -0.61 -6.54 -14.30
C LEU A 47 -1.63 -6.65 -15.43
N SER A 48 -1.20 -7.16 -16.58
CA SER A 48 -2.07 -7.58 -17.66
C SER A 48 -2.32 -9.08 -17.59
N VAL A 49 -3.46 -9.55 -18.13
CA VAL A 49 -3.72 -11.00 -18.28
C VAL A 49 -2.57 -11.64 -19.07
N GLY A 50 -1.98 -12.70 -18.51
CA GLY A 50 -0.81 -13.38 -19.08
C GLY A 50 0.53 -12.92 -18.51
N ASP A 51 0.59 -11.79 -17.80
CA ASP A 51 1.83 -11.33 -17.17
C ASP A 51 2.22 -12.26 -16.02
N SER A 52 3.54 -12.46 -15.86
CA SER A 52 4.13 -13.21 -14.76
C SER A 52 5.29 -12.42 -14.18
N ILE A 53 5.22 -12.08 -12.90
CA ILE A 53 6.25 -11.29 -12.21
C ILE A 53 6.81 -12.02 -11.00
N VAL A 54 8.09 -11.79 -10.70
CA VAL A 54 8.74 -12.35 -9.51
C VAL A 54 8.70 -11.31 -8.39
N ILE A 55 8.20 -11.73 -7.24
CA ILE A 55 8.21 -10.99 -5.98
C ILE A 55 9.35 -11.52 -5.12
N SER A 56 10.35 -10.67 -4.86
CA SER A 56 11.44 -10.98 -3.94
C SER A 56 10.99 -10.84 -2.48
N CYS A 57 11.43 -11.77 -1.64
CA CYS A 57 11.17 -11.80 -0.20
C CYS A 57 12.36 -12.41 0.55
N ASN A 58 12.37 -12.32 1.88
CA ASN A 58 13.47 -12.87 2.69
C ASN A 58 13.03 -14.08 3.51
N GLY A 59 13.13 -15.28 2.94
CA GLY A 59 12.71 -16.51 3.60
C GLY A 59 11.19 -16.61 3.74
N ALA A 60 10.49 -16.69 2.62
CA ALA A 60 9.06 -16.96 2.54
C ALA A 60 8.70 -18.17 3.40
N LYS A 61 7.88 -17.93 4.42
CA LYS A 61 7.29 -18.97 5.27
C LYS A 61 5.91 -19.38 4.77
N ARG A 62 5.19 -18.42 4.18
CA ARG A 62 3.82 -18.61 3.68
C ARG A 62 3.51 -17.59 2.60
N ALA A 63 2.73 -17.99 1.62
CA ALA A 63 2.07 -17.09 0.67
C ALA A 63 0.58 -17.46 0.58
N ALA A 64 -0.28 -16.47 0.35
CA ALA A 64 -1.70 -16.69 0.13
C ALA A 64 -2.24 -15.63 -0.83
N ILE A 65 -3.10 -16.05 -1.75
CA ILE A 65 -3.80 -15.14 -2.65
C ILE A 65 -5.30 -15.16 -2.36
N GLY A 66 -5.95 -14.00 -2.39
CA GLY A 66 -7.37 -13.88 -2.06
C GLY A 66 -8.29 -14.58 -3.07
N ASN A 67 -7.96 -14.47 -4.36
CA ASN A 67 -8.71 -15.08 -5.46
C ASN A 67 -7.75 -15.67 -6.52
N THR A 68 -7.72 -17.00 -6.62
CA THR A 68 -6.87 -17.79 -7.54
C THR A 68 -7.37 -17.81 -8.99
N ASP A 69 -8.61 -17.38 -9.24
CA ASP A 69 -9.14 -17.22 -10.59
C ASP A 69 -8.55 -15.98 -11.27
N VAL A 70 -8.32 -14.91 -10.49
CA VAL A 70 -7.74 -13.63 -10.96
C VAL A 70 -6.23 -13.74 -11.14
N ALA A 71 -5.52 -14.22 -10.12
CA ALA A 71 -4.08 -14.43 -10.18
C ALA A 71 -3.66 -15.59 -9.28
N ASP A 72 -2.58 -16.26 -9.64
CA ASP A 72 -2.05 -17.42 -8.91
C ASP A 72 -0.61 -17.16 -8.47
N VAL A 73 -0.19 -17.83 -7.39
CA VAL A 73 1.15 -17.67 -6.83
C VAL A 73 1.85 -19.00 -6.62
N VAL A 74 3.10 -19.06 -7.03
CA VAL A 74 3.97 -20.22 -6.88
C VAL A 74 5.26 -19.79 -6.22
N ALA A 75 5.62 -20.42 -5.10
CA ALA A 75 6.93 -20.20 -4.50
C ALA A 75 7.99 -20.86 -5.39
N LEU A 76 8.91 -20.06 -5.95
CA LEU A 76 10.03 -20.56 -6.75
C LEU A 76 11.16 -21.01 -5.84
N THR A 77 11.55 -20.14 -4.91
CA THR A 77 12.59 -20.38 -3.92
C THR A 77 12.16 -19.83 -2.57
N SER A 78 12.96 -20.06 -1.52
CA SER A 78 12.72 -19.44 -0.21
C SER A 78 12.73 -17.91 -0.25
N ASN A 79 13.19 -17.28 -1.33
CA ASN A 79 13.32 -15.83 -1.44
C ASN A 79 12.55 -15.24 -2.63
N GLU A 80 11.85 -16.06 -3.41
CA GLU A 80 11.20 -15.65 -4.64
C GLU A 80 9.85 -16.33 -4.79
N ILE A 81 8.83 -15.53 -5.08
CA ILE A 81 7.47 -15.98 -5.36
C ILE A 81 7.10 -15.48 -6.74
N LEU A 82 6.69 -16.39 -7.62
CA LEU A 82 6.11 -16.05 -8.91
C LEU A 82 4.63 -15.71 -8.72
N LEU A 83 4.20 -14.58 -9.29
CA LEU A 83 2.82 -14.15 -9.36
C LEU A 83 2.39 -14.14 -10.83
N ASN A 84 1.39 -14.96 -11.15
CA ASN A 84 0.86 -15.13 -12.50
C ASN A 84 -0.54 -14.50 -12.60
N ALA A 85 -0.71 -13.56 -13.50
CA ALA A 85 -1.99 -12.93 -13.78
C ALA A 85 -2.82 -13.79 -14.76
N LYS A 86 -3.98 -14.29 -14.32
CA LYS A 86 -4.79 -15.26 -15.07
C LYS A 86 -6.03 -14.65 -15.71
N ALA A 87 -6.75 -13.80 -14.98
CA ALA A 87 -8.01 -13.23 -15.42
C ALA A 87 -8.14 -11.79 -14.90
N PRO A 88 -8.89 -10.92 -15.61
CA PRO A 88 -9.08 -9.54 -15.18
C PRO A 88 -9.83 -9.50 -13.84
N GLY A 89 -9.40 -8.61 -12.94
CA GLY A 89 -9.98 -8.48 -11.61
C GLY A 89 -9.02 -7.87 -10.60
N LYS A 90 -9.46 -7.85 -9.34
CA LYS A 90 -8.65 -7.39 -8.21
C LYS A 90 -8.52 -8.51 -7.19
N THR A 91 -7.31 -8.72 -6.69
CA THR A 91 -7.01 -9.71 -5.65
C THR A 91 -5.90 -9.17 -4.76
N VAL A 92 -5.70 -9.79 -3.60
CA VAL A 92 -4.64 -9.40 -2.67
C VAL A 92 -3.74 -10.61 -2.45
N LEU A 93 -2.44 -10.41 -2.62
CA LEU A 93 -1.41 -11.37 -2.26
C LEU A 93 -0.85 -11.02 -0.88
N TYR A 94 -0.82 -11.99 0.02
CA TYR A 94 -0.15 -11.92 1.31
C TYR A 94 1.10 -12.79 1.29
N VAL A 95 2.22 -12.22 1.71
CA VAL A 95 3.49 -12.92 1.86
C VAL A 95 3.96 -12.78 3.31
N TRP A 96 4.27 -13.89 3.95
CA TRP A 96 4.90 -13.93 5.27
C TRP A 96 6.35 -14.34 5.09
N ASP A 97 7.26 -13.46 5.49
CA ASP A 97 8.69 -13.70 5.45
C ASP A 97 9.34 -13.46 6.83
N LYS A 98 10.67 -13.38 6.89
CA LYS A 98 11.37 -13.08 8.15
C LYS A 98 11.13 -11.65 8.64
N SER A 99 10.76 -10.73 7.76
CA SER A 99 10.52 -9.32 8.06
C SER A 99 9.08 -9.04 8.51
N GLY A 100 8.15 -9.96 8.28
CA GLY A 100 6.77 -9.87 8.77
C GLY A 100 5.75 -10.24 7.70
N LYS A 101 4.56 -9.65 7.79
CA LYS A 101 3.48 -9.84 6.81
C LYS A 101 3.49 -8.66 5.82
N SER A 102 3.71 -8.96 4.55
CA SER A 102 3.58 -8.02 3.44
C SER A 102 2.30 -8.29 2.67
N ALA A 103 1.60 -7.24 2.26
CA ALA A 103 0.42 -7.31 1.41
C ALA A 103 0.70 -6.65 0.06
N TYR A 104 0.17 -7.22 -1.01
CA TYR A 104 0.27 -6.69 -2.37
C TYR A 104 -1.12 -6.65 -2.97
N ASN A 105 -1.59 -5.47 -3.35
CA ASN A 105 -2.85 -5.34 -4.07
C ASN A 105 -2.58 -5.58 -5.55
N VAL A 106 -3.14 -6.66 -6.09
CA VAL A 106 -2.94 -7.04 -7.48
C VAL A 106 -4.18 -6.66 -8.26
N THR A 107 -4.00 -5.76 -9.22
CA THR A 107 -5.03 -5.41 -10.22
C THR A 107 -4.60 -5.99 -11.54
N VAL A 108 -5.38 -6.95 -12.04
CA VAL A 108 -5.20 -7.54 -13.37
C VAL A 108 -6.19 -6.88 -14.32
N SER A 109 -5.68 -6.24 -15.35
CA SER A 109 -6.48 -5.71 -16.46
C SER A 109 -6.34 -6.64 -17.67
N THR A 110 -7.33 -6.64 -18.55
CA THR A 110 -7.08 -7.10 -19.92
C THR A 110 -5.97 -6.23 -20.48
N ALA A 111 -4.96 -6.81 -21.13
CA ALA A 111 -4.00 -6.00 -21.88
C ALA A 111 -4.82 -5.12 -22.82
N ASP A 112 -4.81 -3.81 -22.61
CA ASP A 112 -5.35 -2.90 -23.62
C ASP A 112 -4.52 -3.20 -24.87
N PRO A 113 -5.15 -3.61 -25.98
CA PRO A 113 -4.38 -3.82 -27.19
C PRO A 113 -3.73 -2.48 -27.50
N ASP A 114 -2.42 -2.47 -27.70
CA ASP A 114 -1.70 -1.24 -28.02
C ASP A 114 -2.22 -0.74 -29.37
N MET A 115 -3.22 0.15 -29.30
CA MET A 115 -3.89 0.69 -30.47
C MET A 115 -2.89 1.43 -31.36
N ALA A 116 -1.80 1.96 -30.80
CA ALA A 116 -0.75 2.61 -31.58
C ALA A 116 0.06 1.60 -32.38
N ASP A 117 0.42 0.45 -31.79
CA ASP A 117 1.07 -0.65 -32.52
C ASP A 117 0.14 -1.19 -33.63
N LEU A 118 -1.14 -1.41 -33.31
CA LEU A 118 -2.12 -1.86 -34.29
C LEU A 118 -2.33 -0.87 -35.43
N CYS A 119 -2.48 0.42 -35.15
CA CYS A 119 -2.59 1.45 -36.19
C CYS A 119 -1.33 1.51 -37.05
N SER A 120 -0.14 1.37 -36.44
CA SER A 120 1.13 1.36 -37.18
C SER A 120 1.22 0.18 -38.12
N ARG A 121 0.82 -1.02 -37.67
CA ARG A 121 0.76 -2.22 -38.50
C ARG A 121 -0.24 -2.09 -39.64
N ILE A 122 -1.44 -1.61 -39.37
CA ILE A 122 -2.48 -1.43 -40.39
C ILE A 122 -2.05 -0.39 -41.42
N ALA A 123 -1.45 0.72 -41.00
CA ALA A 123 -0.93 1.74 -41.91
C ALA A 123 0.19 1.20 -42.82
N GLN A 124 1.06 0.34 -42.29
CA GLN A 124 2.10 -0.34 -43.07
C GLN A 124 1.52 -1.32 -44.10
N GLU A 125 0.50 -2.09 -43.73
CA GLU A 125 -0.14 -3.07 -44.64
C GLU A 125 -0.97 -2.41 -45.74
N ILE A 126 -1.69 -1.31 -45.44
CA ILE A 126 -2.48 -0.58 -46.44
C ILE A 126 -1.57 0.06 -47.49
N ASN A 127 -0.42 0.62 -47.07
CA ASN A 127 0.60 1.22 -47.95
C ASN A 127 0.02 2.20 -49.01
N ASP A 128 -1.05 2.92 -48.67
CA ASP A 128 -1.69 3.93 -49.53
C ASP A 128 -1.68 5.28 -48.80
N SER A 129 -1.09 6.29 -49.43
CA SER A 129 -0.95 7.65 -48.88
C SER A 129 -2.25 8.44 -48.82
N ARG A 130 -3.33 7.95 -49.43
CA ARG A 130 -4.67 8.54 -49.33
C ARG A 130 -5.40 8.12 -48.06
N ILE A 131 -5.01 7.03 -47.44
CA ILE A 131 -5.72 6.46 -46.28
C ILE A 131 -4.95 6.77 -44.99
N THR A 132 -5.56 7.59 -44.13
CA THR A 132 -5.06 7.91 -42.80
C THR A 132 -5.70 6.99 -41.77
N VAL A 133 -4.88 6.29 -41.01
CA VAL A 133 -5.31 5.39 -39.92
C VAL A 133 -5.20 6.13 -38.59
N LYS A 134 -6.29 6.22 -37.84
CA LYS A 134 -6.31 6.80 -36.48
C LYS A 134 -7.06 5.89 -35.52
N SER A 135 -6.59 5.79 -34.29
CA SER A 135 -7.34 5.14 -33.20
C SER A 135 -8.21 6.15 -32.46
N VAL A 136 -9.49 5.85 -32.28
CA VAL A 136 -10.41 6.56 -31.39
C VAL A 136 -10.96 5.57 -30.36
N GLY A 137 -10.39 5.59 -29.16
CA GLY A 137 -10.67 4.56 -28.14
C GLY A 137 -10.28 3.17 -28.66
N TYR A 138 -11.25 2.26 -28.77
CA TYR A 138 -11.07 0.91 -29.34
C TYR A 138 -11.44 0.80 -30.83
N MET A 139 -11.82 1.91 -31.48
CA MET A 139 -12.18 1.93 -32.90
C MET A 139 -10.99 2.41 -33.73
N VAL A 140 -10.64 1.65 -34.77
CA VAL A 140 -9.71 2.11 -35.81
C VAL A 140 -10.52 2.80 -36.90
N MET A 141 -10.28 4.10 -37.08
CA MET A 141 -10.86 4.91 -38.12
C MET A 141 -9.92 4.96 -39.32
N LEU A 142 -10.48 4.75 -40.50
CA LEU A 142 -9.79 4.88 -41.78
C LEU A 142 -10.42 6.05 -42.52
N GLU A 143 -9.64 7.09 -42.79
CA GLU A 143 -10.06 8.29 -43.52
C GLU A 143 -9.35 8.33 -44.87
N GLY A 144 -10.06 8.52 -45.97
CA GLY A 144 -9.46 8.64 -47.31
C GLY A 144 -10.42 9.19 -48.36
#